data_AF-F6TRL9-F1
#
_entry.id   AF-F6TRL9-F1
#
_cell.length_a   1.000
_cell.length_b   1.000
_cell.length_c   1.000
_cell.angle_alpha   90.00
_cell.angle_beta   90.00
_cell.angle_gamma   90.00
#
_symmetry.space_group_name_H-M   'P 1'
#
loop_
_entity.id
_entity.type
_entity.pdbx_description
1 polymer ?
#
loop_
_entity_poly.entity_id
_entity_poly.type
_entity_poly.pdbx_seq_one_letter_code
_entity_poly.pdbx_strand_id
1 'polypeptide(L)'
;MSRARGVLCRACLALAAALAALLLLPLPRAPAPAPASTPGSRAPPARASAPRLRPEDVFIAVKTTRKNHGPRLGLLLRTWISRARRQTFIFTDGDDPELQLQGGSHVINTNCSAVHTRQALCCKMSVEYDKFIESGRKWFCHVDDDNYVNPEGLLQLLSAFSPNQDVYLGRPSLDHPIEATERVQGGGTVTTIKFWFATGGAGFCLSRGLALKMSPWASLGSFMSTAERVRLPDDCTVGYIVEGLLGARLLHNSLFHSHLENLQRLPPDTVLQQVTLSYGGPENPQNVVNVAGGFSLQQDPTRFKSVHCLLYPDTDWCPVQKGNLASR
;
A
#
# COMPACT_ATOMS: atom_id res chain seq x y z
N MET A 1 65.15 52.69 -33.67
CA MET A 1 64.28 53.30 -34.72
C MET A 1 63.48 52.16 -35.29
N SER A 2 62.17 52.01 -35.08
CA SER A 2 61.12 52.89 -35.57
C SER A 2 59.83 52.71 -34.77
N ARG A 3 59.08 53.81 -34.65
CA ARG A 3 57.80 53.96 -33.93
C ARG A 3 56.66 53.38 -34.78
N ALA A 4 55.79 52.56 -34.19
CA ALA A 4 54.46 52.33 -34.73
C ALA A 4 53.45 53.22 -33.97
N ARG A 5 52.96 54.25 -34.65
CA ARG A 5 51.90 55.16 -34.18
C ARG A 5 50.55 54.46 -34.32
N GLY A 6 49.80 54.39 -33.24
CA GLY A 6 48.40 53.95 -33.24
C GLY A 6 47.50 54.94 -33.96
N VAL A 7 46.61 54.43 -34.81
CA VAL A 7 45.49 55.18 -35.38
C VAL A 7 44.25 54.76 -34.61
N LEU A 8 43.78 55.62 -33.69
CA LEU A 8 42.49 55.45 -33.03
C LEU A 8 41.37 55.71 -34.04
N CYS A 9 40.47 54.74 -34.16
CA CYS A 9 39.26 54.84 -34.97
C CYS A 9 38.35 55.97 -34.42
N ARG A 10 37.86 56.84 -35.30
CA ARG A 10 36.98 58.00 -34.99
C ARG A 10 35.68 57.63 -34.27
N ALA A 11 35.31 56.35 -34.19
CA ALA A 11 34.15 55.87 -33.43
C ALA A 11 34.35 55.88 -31.90
N CYS A 12 35.59 55.83 -31.40
CA CYS A 12 35.85 55.77 -29.94
C CYS A 12 35.85 57.14 -29.25
N LEU A 13 36.00 58.24 -29.99
CA LEU A 13 35.97 59.59 -29.42
C LEU A 13 34.54 60.16 -29.26
N ALA A 14 33.55 59.60 -29.97
CA ALA A 14 32.15 60.02 -29.83
C ALA A 14 31.44 59.36 -28.63
N LEU A 15 31.88 58.18 -28.15
CA LEU A 15 31.30 57.53 -26.98
C LEU A 15 31.77 58.15 -25.64
N ALA A 16 32.95 58.77 -25.59
CA ALA A 16 33.48 59.35 -24.37
C ALA A 16 32.82 60.69 -23.97
N ALA A 17 32.26 61.43 -24.93
CA ALA A 17 31.58 62.71 -24.66
C ALA A 17 30.11 62.54 -24.23
N ALA A 18 29.44 61.44 -24.63
CA ALA A 18 28.04 61.19 -24.27
C ALA A 18 27.86 60.68 -22.82
N LEU A 19 28.88 60.03 -22.24
CA LEU A 19 28.83 59.53 -20.86
C LEU A 19 29.12 60.60 -19.80
N ALA A 20 29.80 61.71 -20.15
CA ALA A 20 30.09 62.79 -19.20
C ALA A 20 28.90 63.76 -19.00
N ALA A 21 27.97 63.85 -19.97
CA ALA A 21 26.82 64.75 -19.89
C ALA A 21 25.63 64.16 -19.11
N LEU A 22 25.57 62.84 -18.89
CA LEU A 22 24.52 62.20 -18.08
C LEU A 22 24.80 62.21 -16.57
N LEU A 23 26.01 62.57 -16.13
CA LEU A 23 26.40 62.63 -14.72
C LEU A 23 26.17 64.01 -14.06
N LEU A 24 25.67 65.00 -14.81
CA LEU A 24 25.43 66.37 -14.32
C LEU A 24 23.94 66.75 -14.22
N LEU A 25 23.03 65.81 -14.47
CA LEU A 25 21.59 66.05 -14.28
C LEU A 25 21.20 65.84 -12.80
N PRO A 26 20.53 66.81 -12.15
CA PRO A 26 20.04 66.63 -10.79
C PRO A 26 18.94 65.55 -10.75
N LEU A 27 19.12 64.55 -9.88
CA LEU A 27 18.15 63.48 -9.65
C LEU A 27 16.83 64.04 -9.07
N PRO A 28 15.66 63.59 -9.57
CA PRO A 28 14.38 63.98 -8.99
C PRO A 28 14.25 63.44 -7.55
N ARG A 29 13.82 64.31 -6.65
CA ARG A 29 13.64 64.04 -5.22
C ARG A 29 12.51 63.01 -5.04
N ALA A 30 12.83 61.83 -4.49
CA ALA A 30 11.84 60.82 -4.18
C ALA A 30 10.89 61.32 -3.07
N PRO A 31 9.56 61.08 -3.17
CA PRO A 31 8.62 61.43 -2.11
C PRO A 31 8.89 60.61 -0.85
N ALA A 32 8.75 61.27 0.32
CA ALA A 32 8.95 60.65 1.62
C ALA A 32 8.00 59.46 1.84
N PRO A 33 8.43 58.40 2.56
CA PRO A 33 7.57 57.26 2.84
C PRO A 33 6.45 57.66 3.80
N ALA A 34 5.22 57.28 3.46
CA ALA A 34 4.07 57.36 4.36
C ALA A 34 4.30 56.44 5.59
N PRO A 35 3.79 56.81 6.77
CA PRO A 35 3.94 55.98 7.97
C PRO A 35 3.25 54.62 7.77
N ALA A 36 3.98 53.55 8.13
CA ALA A 36 3.54 52.18 8.00
C ALA A 36 2.26 51.92 8.82
N SER A 37 1.17 51.59 8.13
CA SER A 37 0.03 50.90 8.75
C SER A 37 0.47 49.48 9.13
N THR A 38 0.42 49.17 10.43
CA THR A 38 0.60 47.83 10.98
C THR A 38 -0.16 46.77 10.17
N PRO A 39 0.51 45.73 9.64
CA PRO A 39 -0.19 44.57 9.12
C PRO A 39 -0.83 43.87 10.31
N GLY A 40 -2.16 43.85 10.36
CA GLY A 40 -2.89 42.99 11.28
C GLY A 40 -2.37 41.55 11.15
N SER A 41 -2.21 40.87 12.28
CA SER A 41 -1.74 39.50 12.36
C SER A 41 -2.63 38.59 11.52
N ARG A 42 -2.24 38.37 10.27
CA ARG A 42 -2.86 37.34 9.43
C ARG A 42 -2.30 36.03 9.96
N ALA A 43 -3.13 35.31 10.73
CA ALA A 43 -2.86 33.94 11.10
C ALA A 43 -2.40 33.17 9.85
N PRO A 44 -1.40 32.26 9.97
CA PRO A 44 -1.01 31.43 8.84
C PRO A 44 -2.28 30.76 8.28
N PRO A 45 -2.41 30.61 6.95
CA PRO A 45 -3.54 29.89 6.40
C PRO A 45 -3.57 28.54 7.10
N ALA A 46 -4.70 28.24 7.76
CA ALA A 46 -4.91 26.95 8.40
C ALA A 46 -4.50 25.90 7.38
N ARG A 47 -3.49 25.07 7.71
CA ARG A 47 -3.17 23.89 6.90
C ARG A 47 -4.51 23.23 6.64
N ALA A 48 -4.97 23.23 5.39
CA ALA A 48 -6.16 22.50 5.01
C ALA A 48 -5.91 21.09 5.54
N SER A 49 -6.68 20.67 6.54
CA SER A 49 -6.57 19.34 7.11
C SER A 49 -6.68 18.39 5.93
N ALA A 50 -5.62 17.61 5.67
CA ALA A 50 -5.65 16.65 4.58
C ALA A 50 -6.98 15.88 4.67
N PRO A 51 -7.70 15.67 3.54
CA PRO A 51 -9.00 15.04 3.58
C PRO A 51 -8.88 13.73 4.35
N ARG A 52 -9.70 13.58 5.40
CA ARG A 52 -9.71 12.38 6.25
C ARG A 52 -9.85 11.15 5.34
N LEU A 53 -8.98 10.15 5.53
CA LEU A 53 -9.05 8.91 4.76
C LEU A 53 -10.42 8.25 4.96
N ARG A 54 -11.06 7.85 3.87
CA ARG A 54 -12.37 7.20 3.89
C ARG A 54 -12.27 5.73 3.49
N PRO A 55 -13.21 4.87 3.92
CA PRO A 55 -13.31 3.47 3.47
C PRO A 55 -13.16 3.31 1.94
N GLU A 56 -13.86 4.13 1.16
CA GLU A 56 -13.84 4.13 -0.30
C GLU A 56 -12.49 4.50 -0.94
N ASP A 57 -11.56 5.06 -0.16
CA ASP A 57 -10.21 5.36 -0.63
C ASP A 57 -9.29 4.11 -0.62
N VAL A 58 -9.71 3.00 -0.01
CA VAL A 58 -8.94 1.76 0.14
C VAL A 58 -9.48 0.69 -0.81
N PHE A 59 -8.59 -0.02 -1.49
CA PHE A 59 -8.85 -1.18 -2.33
C PHE A 59 -8.26 -2.42 -1.65
N ILE A 60 -9.10 -3.33 -1.17
CA ILE A 60 -8.68 -4.59 -0.55
C ILE A 60 -8.86 -5.71 -1.56
N ALA A 61 -7.76 -6.27 -2.05
CA ALA A 61 -7.76 -7.43 -2.91
C ALA A 61 -7.65 -8.71 -2.08
N VAL A 62 -8.64 -9.60 -2.20
CA VAL A 62 -8.63 -10.94 -1.60
C VAL A 62 -8.33 -11.94 -2.70
N LYS A 63 -7.17 -12.59 -2.62
CA LYS A 63 -6.79 -13.65 -3.55
C LYS A 63 -7.36 -14.98 -3.07
N THR A 64 -8.07 -15.67 -3.96
CA THR A 64 -8.66 -16.97 -3.68
C THR A 64 -8.56 -17.87 -4.92
N THR A 65 -9.04 -19.08 -4.80
CA THR A 65 -9.23 -20.05 -5.88
C THR A 65 -10.61 -20.67 -5.78
N ARG A 66 -11.13 -21.23 -6.88
CA ARG A 66 -12.46 -21.82 -6.95
C ARG A 66 -12.72 -22.86 -5.85
N LYS A 67 -11.73 -23.69 -5.53
CA LYS A 67 -11.84 -24.70 -4.46
C LYS A 67 -12.07 -24.10 -3.06
N ASN A 68 -11.75 -22.82 -2.87
CA ASN A 68 -11.83 -22.13 -1.59
C ASN A 68 -13.06 -21.22 -1.43
N HIS A 69 -13.91 -21.12 -2.46
CA HIS A 69 -15.13 -20.28 -2.41
C HIS A 69 -16.05 -20.62 -1.23
N GLY A 70 -16.34 -21.90 -1.03
CA GLY A 70 -17.09 -22.38 0.14
C GLY A 70 -16.28 -22.35 1.44
N PRO A 71 -15.20 -23.15 1.55
CA PRO A 71 -14.59 -23.44 2.84
C PRO A 71 -13.85 -22.27 3.49
N ARG A 72 -13.32 -21.33 2.69
CA ARG A 72 -12.58 -20.16 3.20
C ARG A 72 -13.32 -18.87 2.97
N LEU A 73 -13.65 -18.56 1.72
CA LEU A 73 -14.24 -17.28 1.37
C LEU A 73 -15.64 -17.09 1.97
N GLY A 74 -16.45 -18.15 2.08
CA GLY A 74 -17.73 -18.11 2.79
C GLY A 74 -17.62 -17.63 4.24
N LEU A 75 -16.53 -17.99 4.95
CA LEU A 75 -16.25 -17.49 6.29
C LEU A 75 -15.91 -15.99 6.27
N LEU A 76 -15.09 -15.54 5.31
CA LEU A 76 -14.70 -14.13 5.21
C LEU A 76 -15.90 -13.24 4.87
N LEU A 77 -16.77 -13.69 3.96
CA LEU A 77 -18.02 -13.02 3.55
C LEU A 77 -19.00 -12.83 4.72
N ARG A 78 -19.09 -13.83 5.61
CA ARG A 78 -19.91 -13.77 6.82
C ARG A 78 -19.27 -12.93 7.95
N THR A 79 -17.96 -12.72 7.91
CA THR A 79 -17.21 -12.01 8.95
C THR A 79 -16.71 -10.67 8.44
N TRP A 80 -15.40 -10.44 8.32
CA TRP A 80 -14.85 -9.11 8.11
C TRP A 80 -15.25 -8.48 6.77
N ILE A 81 -15.44 -9.26 5.70
CA ILE A 81 -15.89 -8.70 4.41
C ILE A 81 -17.28 -8.10 4.55
N SER A 82 -18.15 -8.61 5.43
CA SER A 82 -19.46 -8.01 5.69
C SER A 82 -19.38 -6.54 6.15
N ARG A 83 -18.29 -6.17 6.83
CA ARG A 83 -18.01 -4.81 7.32
C ARG A 83 -17.23 -3.94 6.32
N ALA A 84 -16.72 -4.54 5.24
CA ALA A 84 -15.85 -3.89 4.25
C ALA A 84 -16.25 -4.15 2.79
N ARG A 85 -17.50 -4.55 2.50
CA ARG A 85 -17.93 -4.98 1.15
C ARG A 85 -17.59 -4.00 0.03
N ARG A 86 -17.75 -2.69 0.27
CA ARG A 86 -17.53 -1.63 -0.73
C ARG A 86 -16.07 -1.43 -1.14
N GLN A 87 -15.13 -1.91 -0.33
CA GLN A 87 -13.69 -1.77 -0.55
C GLN A 87 -13.01 -3.11 -0.87
N THR A 88 -13.71 -4.24 -0.67
CA THR A 88 -13.18 -5.58 -0.95
C THR A 88 -13.51 -6.06 -2.36
N PHE A 89 -12.49 -6.53 -3.06
CA PHE A 89 -12.54 -7.15 -4.39
C PHE A 89 -11.92 -8.54 -4.30
N ILE A 90 -12.62 -9.54 -4.85
CA ILE A 90 -12.27 -10.96 -4.74
C ILE A 90 -11.72 -11.41 -6.09
N PHE A 91 -10.50 -11.91 -6.10
CA PHE A 91 -9.80 -12.37 -7.30
C PHE A 91 -9.69 -13.89 -7.28
N THR A 92 -10.35 -14.53 -8.23
CA THR A 92 -10.43 -16.00 -8.32
C THR A 92 -10.01 -16.51 -9.70
N ASP A 93 -9.96 -17.83 -9.86
CA ASP A 93 -9.61 -18.56 -11.09
C ASP A 93 -10.78 -19.32 -11.71
N GLY A 94 -12.01 -19.10 -11.21
CA GLY A 94 -13.18 -19.69 -11.83
C GLY A 94 -14.48 -19.04 -11.42
N ASP A 95 -15.45 -19.13 -12.33
CA ASP A 95 -16.78 -18.57 -12.12
C ASP A 95 -17.55 -19.35 -11.05
N ASP A 96 -18.35 -18.58 -10.30
CA ASP A 96 -19.25 -19.09 -9.27
C ASP A 96 -20.49 -18.18 -9.22
N PRO A 97 -21.64 -18.65 -9.74
CA PRO A 97 -22.86 -17.84 -9.77
C PRO A 97 -23.36 -17.41 -8.39
N GLU A 98 -23.17 -18.23 -7.35
CA GLU A 98 -23.61 -17.89 -5.99
C GLU A 98 -22.74 -16.77 -5.42
N LEU A 99 -21.42 -16.89 -5.60
CA LEU A 99 -20.48 -15.84 -5.21
C LEU A 99 -20.73 -14.53 -5.99
N GLN A 100 -21.02 -14.64 -7.29
CA GLN A 100 -21.34 -13.49 -8.15
C GLN A 100 -22.62 -12.78 -7.70
N LEU A 101 -23.64 -13.51 -7.23
CA LEU A 101 -24.84 -12.92 -6.65
C LEU A 101 -24.56 -12.15 -5.36
N GLN A 102 -23.62 -12.62 -4.54
CA GLN A 102 -23.26 -11.99 -3.27
C GLN A 102 -22.31 -10.79 -3.43
N GLY A 103 -21.31 -10.90 -4.31
CA GLY A 103 -20.24 -9.92 -4.49
C GLY A 103 -20.36 -9.04 -5.73
N GLY A 104 -21.22 -9.38 -6.69
CA GLY A 104 -21.45 -8.59 -7.89
C GLY A 104 -20.17 -8.29 -8.66
N SER A 105 -20.01 -7.05 -9.12
CA SER A 105 -18.82 -6.59 -9.86
C SER A 105 -17.52 -6.63 -9.07
N HIS A 106 -17.55 -6.94 -7.76
CA HIS A 106 -16.37 -7.09 -6.94
C HIS A 106 -15.78 -8.51 -7.00
N VAL A 107 -16.43 -9.46 -7.68
CA VAL A 107 -15.88 -10.80 -7.92
C VAL A 107 -15.28 -10.81 -9.32
N ILE A 108 -13.96 -11.00 -9.39
CA ILE A 108 -13.18 -10.98 -10.63
C ILE A 108 -12.61 -12.37 -10.88
N ASN A 109 -13.10 -13.02 -11.94
CA ASN A 109 -12.40 -14.16 -12.52
C ASN A 109 -11.19 -13.64 -13.31
N THR A 110 -10.00 -14.01 -12.85
CA THR A 110 -8.73 -13.57 -13.43
C THR A 110 -8.37 -14.33 -14.70
N ASN A 111 -9.04 -15.46 -14.99
CA ASN A 111 -8.67 -16.44 -16.01
C ASN A 111 -7.24 -16.98 -15.87
N CYS A 112 -6.60 -16.77 -14.71
CA CYS A 112 -5.34 -17.38 -14.36
C CYS A 112 -5.55 -18.85 -13.97
N SER A 113 -4.48 -19.65 -14.03
CA SER A 113 -4.56 -21.04 -13.61
C SER A 113 -4.94 -21.21 -12.13
N ALA A 114 -5.68 -22.27 -11.83
CA ALA A 114 -6.09 -22.64 -10.47
C ALA A 114 -5.01 -23.41 -9.69
N VAL A 115 -3.89 -23.74 -10.33
CA VAL A 115 -2.76 -24.40 -9.66
C VAL A 115 -2.04 -23.44 -8.71
N HIS A 116 -1.40 -23.98 -7.68
CA HIS A 116 -0.65 -23.20 -6.69
C HIS A 116 0.83 -23.06 -7.10
N THR A 117 1.08 -22.59 -8.32
CA THR A 117 2.45 -22.34 -8.82
C THR A 117 2.79 -20.85 -8.76
N ARG A 118 4.08 -20.53 -8.72
CA ARG A 118 4.60 -19.15 -8.79
C ARG A 118 3.94 -18.34 -9.91
N GLN A 119 3.88 -18.91 -11.11
CA GLN A 119 3.29 -18.28 -12.29
C GLN A 119 1.80 -17.98 -12.10
N ALA A 120 1.04 -18.93 -11.55
CA ALA A 120 -0.39 -18.74 -11.32
C ALA A 120 -0.69 -17.68 -10.25
N LEU A 121 0.11 -17.63 -9.18
CA LEU A 121 0.01 -16.61 -8.13
C LEU A 121 0.38 -15.21 -8.65
N CYS A 122 1.48 -15.10 -9.39
CA CYS A 122 1.89 -13.85 -10.03
C CYS A 122 0.85 -13.36 -11.04
N CYS A 123 0.16 -14.28 -11.73
CA CYS A 123 -0.89 -13.92 -12.68
C CYS A 123 -2.06 -13.26 -11.96
N LYS A 124 -2.53 -13.85 -10.85
CA LYS A 124 -3.59 -13.26 -10.03
C LYS A 124 -3.17 -11.89 -9.47
N MET A 125 -1.96 -11.79 -8.92
CA MET A 125 -1.40 -10.53 -8.41
C MET A 125 -1.32 -9.44 -9.50
N SER A 126 -0.95 -9.80 -10.74
CA SER A 126 -0.96 -8.86 -11.87
C SER A 126 -2.35 -8.27 -12.11
N VAL A 127 -3.40 -9.10 -12.04
CA VAL A 127 -4.79 -8.65 -12.22
C VAL A 127 -5.28 -7.82 -11.03
N GLU A 128 -4.90 -8.18 -9.80
CA GLU A 128 -5.16 -7.37 -8.60
C GLU A 128 -4.61 -5.96 -8.74
N TYR A 129 -3.35 -5.88 -9.17
CA TYR A 129 -2.63 -4.63 -9.36
C TYR A 129 -3.27 -3.77 -10.45
N ASP A 130 -3.56 -4.34 -11.62
CA ASP A 130 -4.20 -3.61 -12.72
C ASP A 130 -5.59 -3.09 -12.32
N LYS A 131 -6.41 -3.90 -11.65
CA LYS A 131 -7.72 -3.47 -11.14
C LYS A 131 -7.62 -2.37 -10.09
N PHE A 132 -6.60 -2.39 -9.24
CA PHE A 132 -6.33 -1.30 -8.33
C PHE A 132 -5.98 0.00 -9.05
N ILE A 133 -5.08 -0.04 -10.04
CA ILE A 133 -4.70 1.14 -10.81
C ILE A 133 -5.93 1.77 -11.49
N GLU A 134 -6.75 0.93 -12.16
CA GLU A 134 -8.02 1.30 -12.79
C GLU A 134 -9.02 1.93 -11.80
N SER A 135 -9.08 1.44 -10.57
CA SER A 135 -10.06 1.90 -9.57
C SER A 135 -9.90 3.36 -9.13
N GLY A 136 -8.73 3.97 -9.36
CA GLY A 136 -8.43 5.33 -8.89
C GLY A 136 -8.25 5.47 -7.37
N ARG A 137 -8.35 4.37 -6.59
CA ARG A 137 -8.27 4.41 -5.12
C ARG A 137 -6.86 4.74 -4.63
N LYS A 138 -6.79 5.27 -3.41
CA LYS A 138 -5.58 5.84 -2.80
C LYS A 138 -4.64 4.77 -2.21
N TRP A 139 -5.20 3.63 -1.79
CA TRP A 139 -4.45 2.55 -1.16
C TRP A 139 -4.82 1.21 -1.77
N PHE A 140 -3.81 0.42 -2.09
CA PHE A 140 -3.95 -1.00 -2.42
C PHE A 140 -3.56 -1.81 -1.21
N CYS A 141 -4.38 -2.77 -0.80
CA CYS A 141 -4.04 -3.73 0.23
C CYS A 141 -4.34 -5.14 -0.28
N HIS A 142 -3.33 -5.99 -0.29
CA HIS A 142 -3.45 -7.39 -0.66
C HIS A 142 -3.61 -8.24 0.61
N VAL A 143 -4.49 -9.25 0.56
CA VAL A 143 -4.61 -10.33 1.54
C VAL A 143 -4.98 -11.66 0.85
N ASP A 144 -4.65 -12.78 1.49
CA ASP A 144 -5.06 -14.12 1.06
C ASP A 144 -6.41 -14.52 1.68
N ASP A 145 -7.02 -15.58 1.14
CA ASP A 145 -8.33 -16.11 1.59
C ASP A 145 -8.34 -16.76 2.98
N ASP A 146 -7.20 -16.83 3.67
CA ASP A 146 -7.08 -17.23 5.07
C ASP A 146 -6.68 -16.07 6.00
N ASN A 147 -6.84 -14.82 5.55
CA ASN A 147 -6.67 -13.64 6.38
C ASN A 147 -7.98 -13.08 6.93
N TYR A 148 -7.93 -12.57 8.16
CA TYR A 148 -8.93 -11.69 8.75
C TYR A 148 -8.40 -10.26 8.71
N VAL A 149 -9.18 -9.32 8.18
CA VAL A 149 -8.82 -7.90 8.19
C VAL A 149 -9.67 -7.17 9.21
N ASN A 150 -9.06 -6.38 10.09
CA ASN A 150 -9.76 -5.37 10.89
C ASN A 150 -9.84 -4.06 10.06
N PRO A 151 -10.99 -3.72 9.44
CA PRO A 151 -11.07 -2.58 8.53
C PRO A 151 -10.88 -1.24 9.23
N GLU A 152 -11.30 -1.11 10.50
CA GLU A 152 -11.11 0.11 11.28
C GLU A 152 -9.63 0.31 11.63
N GLY A 153 -8.97 -0.76 12.12
CA GLY A 153 -7.53 -0.75 12.38
C GLY A 153 -6.72 -0.44 11.12
N LEU A 154 -7.11 -1.01 9.97
CA LEU A 154 -6.49 -0.71 8.68
C LEU A 154 -6.61 0.78 8.31
N LEU A 155 -7.82 1.34 8.38
CA LEU A 155 -8.03 2.77 8.07
C LEU A 155 -7.26 3.68 9.02
N GLN A 156 -7.23 3.36 10.31
CA GLN A 156 -6.45 4.11 11.30
C GLN A 156 -4.96 4.08 10.96
N LEU A 157 -4.40 2.92 10.64
CA LEU A 157 -2.99 2.78 10.24
C LEU A 157 -2.69 3.62 9.00
N LEU A 158 -3.48 3.47 7.93
CA LEU A 158 -3.24 4.16 6.66
C LEU A 158 -3.40 5.68 6.78
N SER A 159 -4.21 6.16 7.72
CA SER A 159 -4.41 7.61 7.94
C SER A 159 -3.16 8.35 8.43
N ALA A 160 -2.15 7.62 8.94
CA ALA A 160 -0.88 8.19 9.37
C ALA A 160 0.05 8.58 8.20
N PHE A 161 -0.28 8.17 6.98
CA PHE A 161 0.57 8.33 5.80
C PHE A 161 -0.13 9.12 4.68
N SER A 162 0.67 9.76 3.82
CA SER A 162 0.15 10.36 2.59
C SER A 162 0.13 9.32 1.46
N PRO A 163 -1.00 9.16 0.72
CA PRO A 163 -1.08 8.23 -0.40
C PRO A 163 -0.28 8.67 -1.63
N ASN A 164 0.30 9.87 -1.62
CA ASN A 164 1.18 10.38 -2.68
C ASN A 164 2.67 10.14 -2.39
N GLN A 165 3.01 9.61 -1.20
CA GLN A 165 4.37 9.22 -0.84
C GLN A 165 4.65 7.78 -1.26
N ASP A 166 5.91 7.35 -1.11
CA ASP A 166 6.32 5.98 -1.38
C ASP A 166 6.13 5.12 -0.12
N VAL A 167 4.93 4.56 0.03
CA VAL A 167 4.57 3.78 1.22
C VAL A 167 4.28 2.33 0.83
N TYR A 168 5.09 1.43 1.37
CA TYR A 168 4.91 -0.02 1.34
C TYR A 168 4.89 -0.55 2.77
N LEU A 169 3.76 -1.05 3.25
CA LEU A 169 3.55 -1.49 4.63
C LEU A 169 3.30 -3.00 4.66
N GLY A 170 3.92 -3.69 5.61
CA GLY A 170 3.64 -5.11 5.87
C GLY A 170 4.65 -5.72 6.84
N ARG A 171 4.52 -7.02 7.07
CA ARG A 171 5.47 -7.79 7.88
C ARG A 171 6.50 -8.47 6.98
N PRO A 172 7.81 -8.34 7.22
CA PRO A 172 8.81 -9.13 6.51
C PRO A 172 8.69 -10.63 6.85
N SER A 173 8.98 -11.49 5.87
CA SER A 173 8.92 -12.96 6.06
C SER A 173 10.14 -13.53 6.77
N LEU A 174 11.28 -12.85 6.65
CA LEU A 174 12.57 -13.27 7.17
C LEU A 174 13.10 -12.22 8.14
N ASP A 175 14.18 -12.57 8.86
CA ASP A 175 14.97 -11.66 9.69
C ASP A 175 16.11 -10.99 8.91
N HIS A 176 16.22 -11.26 7.60
CA HIS A 176 17.21 -10.68 6.69
C HIS A 176 16.60 -10.44 5.29
N PRO A 177 17.14 -9.50 4.49
CA PRO A 177 16.70 -9.30 3.11
C PRO A 177 17.08 -10.50 2.24
N ILE A 178 16.26 -10.79 1.23
CA ILE A 178 16.57 -11.81 0.22
C ILE A 178 17.41 -11.23 -0.90
N GLU A 179 18.00 -12.12 -1.69
CA GLU A 179 18.83 -11.76 -2.84
C GLU A 179 18.16 -12.21 -4.14
N ALA A 180 18.11 -11.32 -5.14
CA ALA A 180 17.74 -11.68 -6.50
C ALA A 180 18.88 -11.39 -7.46
N THR A 181 19.02 -12.31 -8.42
CA THR A 181 20.10 -12.32 -9.39
C THR A 181 19.58 -11.77 -10.70
N GLU A 182 20.01 -10.56 -11.09
CA GLU A 182 19.67 -9.99 -12.39
C GLU A 182 20.76 -10.31 -13.42
N ARG A 183 20.34 -10.89 -14.54
CA ARG A 183 21.22 -11.11 -15.69
C ARG A 183 21.14 -9.89 -16.60
N VAL A 184 22.24 -9.13 -16.69
CA VAL A 184 22.34 -8.00 -17.63
C VAL A 184 22.22 -8.53 -19.07
N GLN A 185 21.39 -7.89 -19.89
CA GLN A 185 21.34 -8.17 -21.34
C GLN A 185 22.73 -7.91 -21.94
N GLY A 186 23.37 -8.95 -22.46
CA GLY A 186 24.75 -8.88 -22.99
C GLY A 186 25.77 -9.80 -22.32
N GLY A 187 25.38 -10.59 -21.32
CA GLY A 187 26.12 -11.81 -20.91
C GLY A 187 27.35 -11.64 -20.02
N GLY A 188 27.62 -10.45 -19.45
CA GLY A 188 28.86 -10.21 -18.72
C GLY A 188 28.75 -10.15 -17.19
N THR A 189 27.68 -9.57 -16.64
CA THR A 189 27.64 -9.23 -15.22
C THR A 189 26.32 -9.66 -14.61
N VAL A 190 26.42 -10.45 -13.55
CA VAL A 190 25.31 -10.81 -12.69
C VAL A 190 25.29 -9.82 -11.53
N THR A 191 24.26 -8.98 -11.46
CA THR A 191 24.07 -8.06 -10.34
C THR A 191 23.16 -8.71 -9.31
N THR A 192 23.67 -8.86 -8.09
CA THR A 192 22.89 -9.33 -6.95
C THR A 192 22.25 -8.12 -6.26
N ILE A 193 20.91 -8.13 -6.18
CA ILE A 193 20.13 -7.09 -5.51
C ILE A 193 19.60 -7.67 -4.21
N LYS A 194 19.84 -6.97 -3.10
CA LYS A 194 19.30 -7.32 -1.77
C LYS A 194 18.08 -6.46 -1.46
N PHE A 195 17.00 -7.08 -1.01
CA PHE A 195 15.76 -6.36 -0.69
C PHE A 195 14.89 -7.10 0.33
N TRP A 196 14.08 -6.32 1.04
CA TRP A 196 12.98 -6.82 1.86
C TRP A 196 11.69 -6.94 1.05
N PHE A 197 10.80 -7.80 1.50
CA PHE A 197 9.45 -7.94 0.96
C PHE A 197 8.47 -8.20 2.10
N ALA A 198 7.24 -7.72 1.97
CA ALA A 198 6.16 -8.07 2.89
C ALA A 198 5.60 -9.44 2.53
N THR A 199 5.43 -10.31 3.52
CA THR A 199 4.83 -11.64 3.38
C THR A 199 3.39 -11.53 2.84
N GLY A 200 3.12 -12.15 1.69
CA GLY A 200 1.78 -12.12 1.08
C GLY A 200 0.67 -12.60 2.04
N GLY A 201 0.90 -13.73 2.72
CA GLY A 201 -0.05 -14.31 3.68
C GLY A 201 -0.16 -13.58 5.03
N ALA A 202 0.59 -12.49 5.25
CA ALA A 202 0.29 -11.53 6.33
C ALA A 202 -0.57 -10.37 5.83
N GLY A 203 -0.67 -10.20 4.52
CA GLY A 203 -1.17 -9.01 3.87
C GLY A 203 -0.16 -7.85 3.86
N PHE A 204 -0.33 -6.96 2.89
CA PHE A 204 0.49 -5.76 2.75
C PHE A 204 -0.32 -4.64 2.09
N CYS A 205 0.16 -3.40 2.22
CA CYS A 205 -0.44 -2.25 1.57
C CYS A 205 0.57 -1.38 0.82
N LEU A 206 0.14 -0.84 -0.32
CA LEU A 206 0.86 0.12 -1.15
C LEU A 206 0.05 1.40 -1.28
N SER A 207 0.71 2.55 -1.12
CA SER A 207 0.14 3.85 -1.53
C SER A 207 -0.01 3.92 -3.04
N ARG A 208 -1.01 4.66 -3.53
CA ARG A 208 -1.19 4.92 -4.96
C ARG A 208 0.04 5.57 -5.60
N GLY A 209 0.70 6.51 -4.92
CA GLY A 209 1.92 7.16 -5.40
C GLY A 209 3.03 6.15 -5.74
N LEU A 210 3.31 5.23 -4.82
CA LEU A 210 4.25 4.14 -5.05
C LEU A 210 3.80 3.21 -6.18
N ALA A 211 2.54 2.78 -6.18
CA ALA A 211 2.03 1.90 -7.22
C ALA A 211 2.18 2.54 -8.61
N LEU A 212 1.82 3.81 -8.80
CA LEU A 212 2.01 4.47 -10.10
C LEU A 212 3.48 4.46 -10.57
N LYS A 213 4.46 4.49 -9.65
CA LYS A 213 5.89 4.32 -9.98
C LYS A 213 6.26 2.88 -10.33
N MET A 214 5.58 1.89 -9.76
CA MET A 214 5.76 0.46 -10.07
C MET A 214 5.22 0.08 -11.46
N SER A 215 4.32 0.88 -12.06
CA SER A 215 3.64 0.57 -13.32
C SER A 215 4.53 0.08 -14.47
N PRO A 216 5.75 0.60 -14.72
CA PRO A 216 6.63 0.06 -15.77
C PRO A 216 7.00 -1.42 -15.62
N TRP A 217 6.90 -1.96 -14.41
CA TRP A 217 7.22 -3.36 -14.09
C TRP A 217 6.03 -4.20 -13.64
N ALA A 218 4.89 -3.56 -13.35
CA ALA A 218 3.74 -4.20 -12.72
C ALA A 218 2.45 -4.09 -13.54
N SER A 219 2.22 -2.99 -14.28
CA SER A 219 0.97 -2.79 -15.02
C SER A 219 0.94 -3.55 -16.33
N LEU A 220 -0.28 -3.80 -16.83
CA LEU A 220 -0.56 -4.32 -18.18
C LEU A 220 0.15 -5.66 -18.45
N GLY A 221 0.12 -6.55 -17.46
CA GLY A 221 0.79 -7.86 -17.52
C GLY A 221 2.31 -7.83 -17.30
N SER A 222 2.93 -6.64 -17.15
CA SER A 222 4.39 -6.54 -16.94
C SER A 222 4.84 -7.20 -15.63
N PHE A 223 3.95 -7.31 -14.63
CA PHE A 223 4.24 -8.01 -13.39
C PHE A 223 4.69 -9.45 -13.64
N MET A 224 4.01 -10.15 -14.56
CA MET A 224 4.34 -11.53 -14.93
C MET A 224 5.72 -11.63 -15.57
N SER A 225 6.03 -10.73 -16.51
CA SER A 225 7.35 -10.69 -17.15
C SER A 225 8.46 -10.40 -16.16
N THR A 226 8.21 -9.49 -15.20
CA THR A 226 9.15 -9.19 -14.12
C THR A 226 9.37 -10.42 -13.24
N ALA A 227 8.29 -11.03 -12.71
CA ALA A 227 8.35 -12.20 -11.86
C ALA A 227 9.10 -13.38 -12.50
N GLU A 228 8.84 -13.67 -13.79
CA GLU A 228 9.51 -14.75 -14.50
C GLU A 228 11.00 -14.47 -14.75
N ARG A 229 11.35 -13.20 -15.01
CA ARG A 229 12.75 -12.78 -15.20
C ARG A 229 13.59 -13.00 -13.94
N VAL A 230 13.06 -12.62 -12.77
CA VAL A 230 13.76 -12.77 -11.47
C VAL A 230 13.46 -14.09 -10.76
N ARG A 231 12.51 -14.86 -11.27
CA ARG A 231 12.10 -16.17 -10.76
C ARG A 231 11.55 -16.15 -9.33
N LEU A 232 10.95 -15.03 -8.91
CA LEU A 232 10.45 -14.82 -7.55
C LEU A 232 8.93 -15.07 -7.42
N PRO A 233 8.45 -15.51 -6.24
CA PRO A 233 7.04 -15.42 -5.86
C PRO A 233 6.43 -14.02 -6.06
N ASP A 234 5.11 -13.93 -6.03
CA ASP A 234 4.38 -12.68 -6.24
C ASP A 234 4.72 -11.63 -5.18
N ASP A 235 4.68 -11.98 -3.89
CA ASP A 235 5.05 -11.08 -2.80
C ASP A 235 6.52 -10.60 -2.87
N CYS A 236 7.43 -11.52 -3.17
CA CYS A 236 8.84 -11.24 -3.39
C CYS A 236 9.04 -10.34 -4.63
N THR A 237 8.25 -10.51 -5.69
CA THR A 237 8.29 -9.66 -6.89
C THR A 237 7.85 -8.24 -6.58
N VAL A 238 6.82 -8.06 -5.73
CA VAL A 238 6.44 -6.74 -5.23
C VAL A 238 7.61 -6.08 -4.48
N GLY A 239 8.24 -6.77 -3.53
CA GLY A 239 9.40 -6.27 -2.81
C GLY A 239 10.59 -5.94 -3.73
N TYR A 240 10.85 -6.79 -4.73
CA TYR A 240 11.89 -6.55 -5.72
C TYR A 240 11.66 -5.28 -6.53
N ILE A 241 10.43 -5.04 -6.99
CA ILE A 241 10.10 -3.81 -7.72
C ILE A 241 10.24 -2.59 -6.79
N VAL A 242 9.72 -2.67 -5.56
CA VAL A 242 9.68 -1.54 -4.62
C VAL A 242 11.06 -1.17 -4.10
N GLU A 243 11.81 -2.12 -3.53
CA GLU A 243 13.13 -1.82 -2.96
C GLU A 243 14.25 -1.98 -3.99
N GLY A 244 14.22 -3.04 -4.78
CA GLY A 244 15.31 -3.40 -5.69
C GLY A 244 15.39 -2.47 -6.92
N LEU A 245 14.26 -2.07 -7.48
CA LEU A 245 14.22 -1.22 -8.68
C LEU A 245 13.94 0.25 -8.36
N LEU A 246 12.99 0.53 -7.47
CA LEU A 246 12.58 1.91 -7.16
C LEU A 246 13.36 2.55 -6.00
N GLY A 247 14.09 1.76 -5.20
CA GLY A 247 14.83 2.27 -4.05
C GLY A 247 13.96 2.78 -2.89
N ALA A 248 12.64 2.51 -2.93
CA ALA A 248 11.76 2.70 -1.79
C ALA A 248 12.03 1.62 -0.73
N ARG A 249 11.35 1.68 0.42
CA ARG A 249 11.56 0.70 1.51
C ARG A 249 10.26 0.12 2.02
N LEU A 250 10.30 -1.15 2.38
CA LEU A 250 9.30 -1.77 3.22
C LEU A 250 9.33 -1.11 4.60
N LEU A 251 8.19 -0.55 4.99
CA LEU A 251 7.93 -0.09 6.34
C LEU A 251 7.41 -1.29 7.14
N HIS A 252 8.30 -1.88 7.93
CA HIS A 252 7.98 -3.03 8.78
C HIS A 252 6.87 -2.65 9.76
N ASN A 253 5.82 -3.46 9.80
CA ASN A 253 4.66 -3.19 10.64
C ASN A 253 4.20 -4.44 11.38
N SER A 254 4.20 -4.38 12.72
CA SER A 254 3.74 -5.47 13.58
C SER A 254 2.22 -5.63 13.63
N LEU A 255 1.51 -4.79 12.87
CA LEU A 255 0.07 -4.79 12.53
C LEU A 255 -0.42 -6.08 11.86
N PHE A 256 0.46 -6.65 11.04
CA PHE A 256 0.14 -7.66 10.04
C PHE A 256 0.66 -9.02 10.47
N HIS A 257 -0.15 -10.07 10.40
CA HIS A 257 0.23 -11.40 10.91
C HIS A 257 -0.10 -12.53 9.94
N SER A 258 0.86 -13.43 9.75
CA SER A 258 0.74 -14.63 8.90
C SER A 258 0.65 -15.91 9.74
N HIS A 259 0.06 -16.97 9.18
CA HIS A 259 0.12 -18.31 9.77
C HIS A 259 1.52 -18.96 9.70
N LEU A 260 2.51 -18.29 9.11
CA LEU A 260 3.93 -18.68 9.22
C LEU A 260 4.51 -18.32 10.61
N GLU A 261 3.77 -17.56 11.40
CA GLU A 261 4.13 -17.16 12.75
C GLU A 261 3.47 -18.04 13.79
N ASN A 262 3.93 -17.98 15.04
CA ASN A 262 3.22 -18.62 16.14
C ASN A 262 2.11 -17.69 16.67
N LEU A 263 0.91 -17.80 16.11
CA LEU A 263 -0.24 -16.94 16.42
C LEU A 263 -0.74 -17.12 17.86
N GLN A 264 -0.46 -18.26 18.50
CA GLN A 264 -0.80 -18.49 19.91
C GLN A 264 0.02 -17.59 20.86
N ARG A 265 1.16 -17.06 20.40
CA ARG A 265 2.00 -16.14 21.18
C ARG A 265 1.55 -14.69 21.09
N LEU A 266 0.57 -14.36 20.23
CA LEU A 266 0.03 -13.00 20.21
C LEU A 266 -0.67 -12.69 21.54
N PRO A 267 -0.33 -11.58 22.22
CA PRO A 267 -0.95 -11.23 23.48
C PRO A 267 -2.47 -11.08 23.32
N PRO A 268 -3.30 -11.82 24.08
CA PRO A 268 -4.75 -11.84 23.90
C PRO A 268 -5.42 -10.46 23.94
N ASP A 269 -4.88 -9.55 24.76
CA ASP A 269 -5.31 -8.17 24.94
C ASP A 269 -5.03 -7.27 23.72
N THR A 270 -4.10 -7.69 22.85
CA THR A 270 -3.72 -6.94 21.64
C THR A 270 -4.34 -7.51 20.36
N VAL A 271 -4.89 -8.72 20.36
CA VAL A 271 -5.40 -9.40 19.15
C VAL A 271 -6.39 -8.53 18.37
N LEU A 272 -7.27 -7.80 19.05
CA LEU A 272 -8.30 -6.97 18.41
C LEU A 272 -7.73 -5.67 17.81
N GLN A 273 -6.51 -5.28 18.18
CA GLN A 273 -5.83 -4.09 17.65
C GLN A 273 -5.05 -4.39 16.37
N GLN A 274 -4.87 -5.68 16.03
CA GLN A 274 -4.12 -6.08 14.85
C GLN A 274 -4.88 -5.72 13.57
N VAL A 275 -4.16 -5.40 12.50
CA VAL A 275 -4.72 -5.03 11.19
C VAL A 275 -5.10 -6.27 10.42
N THR A 276 -4.21 -7.27 10.40
CA THR A 276 -4.51 -8.59 9.83
C THR A 276 -4.18 -9.70 10.81
N LEU A 277 -4.96 -10.76 10.75
CA LEU A 277 -4.67 -12.04 11.38
C LEU A 277 -4.74 -13.14 10.32
N SER A 278 -4.25 -14.32 10.63
CA SER A 278 -4.37 -15.52 9.79
C SER A 278 -4.76 -16.72 10.66
N TYR A 279 -4.84 -17.90 10.05
CA TYR A 279 -4.96 -19.18 10.76
C TYR A 279 -4.19 -20.27 10.03
N GLY A 280 -3.72 -21.28 10.76
CA GLY A 280 -2.98 -22.39 10.19
C GLY A 280 -3.82 -23.28 9.30
N GLY A 281 -3.23 -23.72 8.18
CA GLY A 281 -3.83 -24.69 7.28
C GLY A 281 -3.89 -26.12 7.86
N PRO A 282 -4.28 -27.10 7.06
CA PRO A 282 -4.39 -28.51 7.49
C PRO A 282 -3.13 -29.10 8.12
N GLU A 283 -1.95 -28.61 7.73
CA GLU A 283 -0.65 -29.04 8.26
C GLU A 283 -0.38 -28.52 9.69
N ASN A 284 -1.04 -27.44 10.09
CA ASN A 284 -0.87 -26.83 11.42
C ASN A 284 -2.18 -26.19 11.92
N PRO A 285 -3.25 -26.98 12.14
CA PRO A 285 -4.58 -26.46 12.43
C PRO A 285 -4.68 -25.81 13.82
N GLN A 286 -3.69 -26.01 14.68
CA GLN A 286 -3.64 -25.42 16.02
C GLN A 286 -3.05 -24.00 16.02
N ASN A 287 -2.46 -23.56 14.90
CA ASN A 287 -1.89 -22.21 14.81
C ASN A 287 -2.99 -21.17 14.59
N VAL A 288 -3.59 -20.75 15.70
CA VAL A 288 -4.64 -19.74 15.73
C VAL A 288 -4.41 -18.77 16.86
N VAL A 289 -5.02 -17.60 16.77
CA VAL A 289 -4.94 -16.59 17.83
C VAL A 289 -5.61 -17.06 19.12
N ASN A 290 -5.01 -16.72 20.26
CA ASN A 290 -5.65 -16.93 21.55
C ASN A 290 -6.62 -15.79 21.83
N VAL A 291 -7.92 -16.07 21.74
CA VAL A 291 -8.97 -15.10 21.93
C VAL A 291 -10.12 -15.70 22.74
N ALA A 292 -10.57 -14.98 23.76
CA ALA A 292 -11.76 -15.36 24.52
C ALA A 292 -13.00 -15.24 23.61
N GLY A 293 -13.96 -16.15 23.69
CA GLY A 293 -15.14 -16.05 22.82
C GLY A 293 -16.23 -17.04 23.17
N GLY A 294 -17.42 -16.79 22.62
CA GLY A 294 -18.59 -17.65 22.80
C GLY A 294 -18.55 -18.94 21.97
N PHE A 295 -17.52 -19.16 21.14
CA PHE A 295 -17.39 -20.34 20.29
C PHE A 295 -16.27 -21.26 20.75
N SER A 296 -16.53 -22.56 20.81
CA SER A 296 -15.49 -23.59 20.98
C SER A 296 -14.61 -23.69 19.72
N LEU A 297 -13.42 -24.29 19.82
CA LEU A 297 -12.55 -24.55 18.67
C LEU A 297 -13.23 -25.43 17.60
N GLN A 298 -14.17 -26.29 17.98
CA GLN A 298 -14.95 -27.09 17.02
C GLN A 298 -15.92 -26.22 16.20
N GLN A 299 -16.50 -25.17 16.80
CA GLN A 299 -17.48 -24.30 16.17
C GLN A 299 -16.85 -23.21 15.29
N ASP A 300 -15.62 -22.82 15.61
CA ASP A 300 -14.88 -21.75 14.93
C ASP A 300 -13.37 -22.07 14.92
N PRO A 301 -12.93 -23.10 14.18
CA PRO A 301 -11.56 -23.61 14.22
C PRO A 301 -10.50 -22.57 13.84
N THR A 302 -10.86 -21.53 13.07
CA THR A 302 -9.94 -20.45 12.66
C THR A 302 -9.88 -19.29 13.65
N ARG A 303 -10.80 -19.25 14.62
CA ARG A 303 -11.04 -18.14 15.56
C ARG A 303 -11.57 -16.85 14.94
N PHE A 304 -11.86 -16.82 13.64
CA PHE A 304 -12.33 -15.61 12.96
C PHE A 304 -13.74 -15.21 13.38
N LYS A 305 -14.63 -16.15 13.70
CA LYS A 305 -15.96 -15.78 14.25
C LYS A 305 -15.82 -15.18 15.63
N SER A 306 -14.94 -15.73 16.46
CA SER A 306 -14.65 -15.23 17.81
C SER A 306 -14.09 -13.81 17.76
N VAL A 307 -13.06 -13.56 16.95
CA VAL A 307 -12.52 -12.22 16.70
C VAL A 307 -13.61 -11.27 16.19
N HIS A 308 -14.42 -11.71 15.22
CA HIS A 308 -15.48 -10.89 14.67
C HIS A 308 -16.54 -10.48 15.70
N CYS A 309 -16.98 -11.40 16.55
CA CYS A 309 -17.98 -11.08 17.57
C CYS A 309 -17.48 -10.17 18.68
N LEU A 310 -16.16 -10.09 18.90
CA LEU A 310 -15.58 -9.15 19.83
C LEU A 310 -15.45 -7.75 19.23
N LEU A 311 -15.09 -7.66 17.94
CA LEU A 311 -15.03 -6.39 17.22
C LEU A 311 -16.43 -5.83 16.92
N TYR A 312 -17.38 -6.72 16.62
CA TYR A 312 -18.72 -6.39 16.15
C TYR A 312 -19.78 -7.21 16.90
N PRO A 313 -20.02 -6.92 18.19
CA PRO A 313 -20.98 -7.66 19.01
C PRO A 313 -22.44 -7.47 18.58
N ASP A 314 -22.71 -6.48 17.72
CA ASP A 314 -24.02 -6.22 17.10
C ASP A 314 -24.39 -7.22 16.00
N THR A 315 -23.45 -8.07 15.56
CA THR A 315 -23.73 -9.11 14.56
C THR A 315 -24.73 -10.14 15.10
N ASP A 316 -25.80 -10.38 14.36
CA ASP A 316 -26.98 -11.17 14.74
C ASP A 316 -26.70 -12.63 15.15
N TRP A 317 -25.73 -13.28 14.52
CA TRP A 317 -25.34 -14.66 14.83
C TRP A 317 -24.32 -14.78 15.97
N CYS A 318 -23.86 -13.67 16.55
CA CYS A 318 -22.91 -13.70 17.66
C CYS A 318 -23.57 -14.27 18.93
N PRO A 319 -22.85 -15.13 19.69
CA PRO A 319 -23.38 -15.66 20.94
C PRO A 319 -23.60 -14.53 21.94
N VAL A 320 -24.78 -14.51 22.57
CA VAL A 320 -25.08 -13.55 23.64
C VAL A 320 -24.10 -13.79 24.79
N GLN A 321 -23.28 -12.80 25.13
CA GLN A 321 -22.40 -12.89 26.29
C GLN A 321 -23.27 -13.01 27.55
N LYS A 322 -23.21 -14.15 28.24
CA LYS A 322 -23.95 -14.42 29.50
C LYS A 322 -23.50 -13.56 30.70
N GLY A 323 -22.85 -12.41 30.48
CA GLY A 323 -22.18 -11.63 31.52
C GLY A 323 -22.86 -10.33 31.98
N ASN A 324 -23.85 -9.77 31.25
CA ASN A 324 -24.40 -8.44 31.57
C ASN A 324 -25.90 -8.42 31.93
N LEU A 325 -26.50 -9.56 32.29
CA LEU A 325 -27.87 -9.63 32.81
C LEU A 325 -27.98 -9.51 34.34
N ALA A 326 -26.89 -9.20 35.05
CA ALA A 326 -26.89 -9.03 36.51
C ALA A 326 -26.89 -7.57 36.99
N SER A 327 -27.15 -6.59 36.12
CA SER A 327 -27.24 -5.17 36.52
C SER A 327 -28.21 -4.39 35.63
N ARG A 328 -29.50 -4.70 35.74
CA ARG A 328 -30.59 -3.75 35.49
C ARG A 328 -31.67 -3.98 36.51
#